data_AF-A0A7X9HEN2-F1
#
_entry.id   AF-A0A7X9HEN2-F1
#
_cell.length_a   1.000
_cell.length_b   1.000
_cell.length_c   1.000
_cell.angle_alpha   90.00
_cell.angle_beta   90.00
_cell.angle_gamma   90.00
#
_symmetry.space_group_name_H-M   'P 1'
#
loop_
_entity.id
_entity.type
_entity.pdbx_description
1 polymer ?
#
loop_
_entity_poly.entity_id
_entity_poly.type
_entity_poly.pdbx_seq_one_letter_code
_entity_poly.pdbx_strand_id
1 'polypeptide(L)'
;MKKIIWIICIASFALYTTFTPAQQKAPQNTKPQSKSIADGYGNVKWGSTYNDVKPNVLGRIAFTDEKRIIVSKDGELEYRYGFFYPEINQETNQQPKLFYVVIQFPYISLDDMKKKMEEKYGPPTGESIKNNQGAYIWESESTSIIVWVDSYDKKPFCRKITYLSKVMAKDINAYHNLVFSKKEQEILKQLQP
;
A
#
# COMPACT_ATOMS: atom_id res chain seq x y z
N MET A 1 -84.55 2.89 -32.58
CA MET A 1 -84.74 1.76 -31.65
C MET A 1 -83.41 1.44 -30.97
N LYS A 2 -83.46 1.39 -29.63
CA LYS A 2 -82.54 0.78 -28.66
C LYS A 2 -81.07 1.26 -28.59
N LYS A 3 -80.87 2.11 -27.56
CA LYS A 3 -79.65 2.44 -26.83
C LYS A 3 -79.02 1.17 -26.22
N ILE A 4 -77.69 1.07 -26.20
CA ILE A 4 -76.96 0.28 -25.20
C ILE A 4 -75.81 1.14 -24.66
N ILE A 5 -76.06 1.68 -23.48
CA ILE A 5 -75.09 2.21 -22.53
C ILE A 5 -74.88 1.07 -21.54
N TRP A 6 -73.64 0.65 -21.29
CA TRP A 6 -73.30 -0.03 -20.05
C TRP A 6 -72.10 0.67 -19.40
N ILE A 7 -72.34 1.00 -18.15
CA ILE A 7 -71.61 1.83 -17.20
C ILE A 7 -71.49 0.95 -15.95
N ILE A 8 -70.33 1.02 -15.29
CA ILE A 8 -70.02 0.67 -13.88
C ILE A 8 -69.89 -0.83 -13.52
N CYS A 9 -68.68 -1.19 -13.07
CA CYS A 9 -68.43 -1.53 -11.66
C CYS A 9 -66.93 -1.51 -11.35
N ILE A 10 -66.51 -0.42 -10.69
CA ILE A 10 -65.20 -0.22 -10.09
C ILE A 10 -65.15 -1.08 -8.82
N ALA A 11 -64.23 -2.04 -8.76
CA ALA A 11 -63.85 -2.72 -7.53
C ALA A 11 -62.44 -2.28 -7.14
N SER A 12 -62.39 -1.51 -6.06
CA SER A 12 -61.20 -0.94 -5.44
C SER A 12 -60.26 -2.05 -4.94
N PHE A 13 -59.03 -2.10 -5.47
CA PHE A 13 -57.91 -2.77 -4.82
C PHE A 13 -56.99 -1.71 -4.23
N ALA A 14 -57.06 -1.56 -2.91
CA ALA A 14 -56.10 -0.79 -2.14
C ALA A 14 -54.74 -1.51 -2.19
N LEU A 15 -53.83 -0.98 -3.00
CA LEU A 15 -52.42 -1.35 -2.96
C LEU A 15 -51.77 -0.62 -1.77
N TYR A 16 -51.59 -1.34 -0.67
CA TYR A 16 -50.65 -0.96 0.38
C TYR A 16 -49.23 -1.01 -0.21
N THR A 17 -48.65 0.15 -0.49
CA THR A 17 -47.22 0.26 -0.77
C THR A 17 -46.49 0.26 0.57
N THR A 18 -45.83 -0.85 0.89
CA THR A 18 -44.86 -0.89 1.97
C THR A 18 -43.64 -0.07 1.56
N PHE A 19 -43.56 1.15 2.09
CA PHE A 19 -42.33 1.95 2.09
C PHE A 19 -41.27 1.19 2.89
N THR A 20 -40.41 0.45 2.20
CA THR A 20 -39.13 0.02 2.76
C THR A 20 -38.19 1.22 2.66
N PRO A 21 -37.69 1.78 3.78
CA PRO A 21 -36.65 2.78 3.69
C PRO A 21 -35.42 2.09 3.09
N ALA A 22 -35.04 2.53 1.89
CA ALA A 22 -33.77 2.15 1.29
C ALA A 22 -32.67 2.45 2.31
N GLN A 23 -32.03 1.41 2.84
CA GLN A 23 -30.79 1.55 3.58
C GLN A 23 -29.80 2.23 2.64
N GLN A 24 -29.56 3.52 2.88
CA GLN A 24 -28.40 4.22 2.36
C GLN A 24 -27.17 3.44 2.86
N LYS A 25 -26.62 2.58 1.99
CA LYS A 25 -25.25 2.10 2.16
C LYS A 25 -24.40 3.37 2.23
N ALA A 26 -23.78 3.59 3.39
CA ALA A 26 -22.75 4.59 3.55
C ALA A 26 -21.77 4.47 2.37
N PRO A 27 -21.37 5.58 1.73
CA PRO A 27 -20.38 5.53 0.66
C PRO A 27 -19.14 4.84 1.22
N GLN A 28 -18.86 3.66 0.69
CA GLN A 28 -17.61 2.96 0.90
C GLN A 28 -16.55 3.93 0.38
N ASN A 29 -15.74 4.50 1.28
CA ASN A 29 -14.60 5.34 0.94
C ASN A 29 -13.58 4.48 0.18
N THR A 30 -13.82 4.25 -1.10
CA THR A 30 -12.81 3.74 -2.02
C THR A 30 -11.80 4.86 -2.19
N LYS A 31 -10.74 4.79 -1.39
CA LYS A 31 -9.55 5.62 -1.61
C LYS A 31 -9.18 5.51 -3.10
N PRO A 32 -8.85 6.63 -3.78
CA PRO A 32 -8.40 6.57 -5.17
C PRO A 32 -7.24 5.59 -5.25
N GLN A 33 -7.29 4.64 -6.19
CA GLN A 33 -6.20 3.69 -6.42
C GLN A 33 -5.39 4.17 -7.63
N SER A 34 -4.07 4.27 -7.48
CA SER A 34 -3.19 4.66 -8.59
C SER A 34 -3.15 3.54 -9.65
N LYS A 35 -3.42 3.89 -10.92
CA LYS A 35 -3.56 2.91 -12.02
C LYS A 35 -2.24 2.44 -12.64
N SER A 36 -1.08 3.05 -12.32
CA SER A 36 0.20 2.81 -13.03
C SER A 36 1.33 2.24 -12.16
N ILE A 37 1.06 1.87 -10.90
CA ILE A 37 2.10 1.32 -10.03
C ILE A 37 2.30 -0.16 -10.33
N ALA A 38 3.52 -0.51 -10.75
CA ALA A 38 3.92 -1.89 -11.02
C ALA A 38 3.94 -2.76 -9.75
N ASP A 39 3.86 -4.07 -9.96
CA ASP A 39 3.98 -5.11 -8.93
C ASP A 39 5.46 -5.38 -8.58
N GLY A 40 6.11 -4.37 -8.01
CA GLY A 40 7.55 -4.40 -7.80
C GLY A 40 8.17 -3.01 -7.77
N TYR A 41 9.50 -2.97 -7.88
CA TYR A 41 10.27 -1.75 -8.04
C TYR A 41 11.33 -1.91 -9.13
N GLY A 42 11.36 -1.01 -10.10
CA GLY A 42 12.29 -1.10 -11.23
C GLY A 42 12.13 -2.43 -11.98
N ASN A 43 13.19 -3.24 -11.99
CA ASN A 43 13.23 -4.53 -12.68
C ASN A 43 12.94 -5.75 -11.78
N VAL A 44 12.57 -5.52 -10.52
CA VAL A 44 12.34 -6.61 -9.54
C VAL A 44 10.87 -6.69 -9.15
N LYS A 45 10.38 -7.90 -8.90
CA LYS A 45 8.98 -8.18 -8.54
C LYS A 45 8.84 -8.57 -7.07
N TRP A 46 7.67 -8.30 -6.50
CA TRP A 46 7.37 -8.76 -5.15
C TRP A 46 7.36 -10.28 -5.05
N GLY A 47 7.80 -10.81 -3.92
CA GLY A 47 7.86 -12.25 -3.68
C GLY A 47 9.01 -12.99 -4.39
N SER A 48 9.77 -12.32 -5.28
CA SER A 48 10.95 -12.92 -5.93
C SER A 48 12.02 -13.29 -4.91
N THR A 49 12.76 -14.35 -5.19
CA THR A 49 13.81 -14.84 -4.28
C THR A 49 15.04 -13.94 -4.31
N TYR A 50 15.88 -14.06 -3.29
CA TYR A 50 17.17 -13.35 -3.25
C TYR A 50 18.01 -13.55 -4.52
N ASN A 51 18.07 -14.78 -5.04
CA ASN A 51 18.89 -15.10 -6.21
C ASN A 51 18.33 -14.49 -7.50
N ASP A 52 17.00 -14.37 -7.61
CA ASP A 52 16.35 -13.73 -8.77
C ASP A 52 16.51 -12.20 -8.73
N VAL A 53 16.53 -11.62 -7.53
CA VAL A 53 16.60 -10.17 -7.34
C VAL A 53 18.02 -9.64 -7.48
N LYS A 54 19.02 -10.33 -6.91
CA LYS A 54 20.43 -9.91 -6.90
C LYS A 54 20.97 -9.45 -8.27
N PRO A 55 20.75 -10.14 -9.40
CA PRO A 55 21.25 -9.67 -10.70
C PRO A 55 20.46 -8.50 -11.30
N ASN A 56 19.28 -8.17 -10.75
CA ASN A 56 18.36 -7.18 -11.28
C ASN A 56 18.25 -5.91 -10.42
N VAL A 57 19.07 -5.80 -9.37
CA VAL A 57 19.14 -4.58 -8.54
C VAL A 57 19.68 -3.40 -9.34
N LEU A 58 19.23 -2.19 -9.02
CA LEU A 58 19.75 -0.96 -9.62
C LEU A 58 21.06 -0.57 -8.93
N GLY A 59 22.01 -0.04 -9.69
CA GLY A 59 23.31 0.38 -9.17
C GLY A 59 24.26 -0.79 -8.85
N ARG A 60 25.37 -0.46 -8.17
CA ARG A 60 26.40 -1.43 -7.75
C ARG A 60 26.12 -1.91 -6.34
N ILE A 61 26.15 -3.22 -6.12
CA ILE A 61 25.98 -3.80 -4.78
C ILE A 61 27.14 -3.33 -3.89
N ALA A 62 26.79 -2.66 -2.80
CA ALA A 62 27.73 -2.16 -1.79
C ALA A 62 27.79 -3.08 -0.56
N PHE A 63 26.67 -3.72 -0.21
CA PHE A 63 26.58 -4.59 0.96
C PHE A 63 25.45 -5.61 0.81
N THR A 64 25.61 -6.77 1.45
CA THR A 64 24.56 -7.78 1.60
C THR A 64 24.61 -8.39 2.99
N ASP A 65 23.47 -8.54 3.64
CA ASP A 65 23.34 -9.17 4.95
C ASP A 65 22.59 -10.49 4.80
N GLU A 66 23.28 -11.64 4.95
CA GLU A 66 22.72 -13.00 5.05
C GLU A 66 21.46 -13.29 4.21
N LYS A 67 21.39 -12.79 2.97
CA LYS A 67 20.22 -12.86 2.08
C LYS A 67 18.95 -12.15 2.58
N ARG A 68 19.02 -11.43 3.70
CA ARG A 68 17.95 -10.58 4.28
C ARG A 68 17.92 -9.19 3.65
N ILE A 69 19.09 -8.63 3.33
CA ILE A 69 19.19 -7.29 2.75
C ILE A 69 20.22 -7.27 1.61
N ILE A 70 19.90 -6.58 0.51
CA ILE A 70 20.88 -6.09 -0.46
C ILE A 70 20.87 -4.57 -0.40
N VAL A 71 22.05 -3.97 -0.27
CA VAL A 71 22.25 -2.53 -0.42
C VAL A 71 23.06 -2.29 -1.69
N SER A 72 22.53 -1.50 -2.60
CA SER A 72 23.22 -1.06 -3.81
C SER A 72 23.23 0.46 -3.93
N LYS A 73 24.19 0.99 -4.69
CA LYS A 73 24.39 2.43 -4.86
C LYS A 73 24.51 2.81 -6.33
N ASP A 74 23.89 3.92 -6.69
CA ASP A 74 24.01 4.54 -8.01
C ASP A 74 24.21 6.06 -7.82
N GLY A 75 25.47 6.50 -7.92
CA GLY A 75 25.86 7.84 -7.50
C GLY A 75 25.49 8.12 -6.04
N GLU A 76 24.68 9.16 -5.83
CA GLU A 76 24.18 9.58 -4.51
C GLU A 76 22.93 8.80 -4.04
N LEU A 77 22.40 7.91 -4.86
CA LEU A 77 21.24 7.09 -4.53
C LEU A 77 21.68 5.80 -3.86
N GLU A 78 21.06 5.47 -2.73
CA GLU A 78 21.19 4.18 -2.06
C GLU A 78 19.87 3.43 -2.13
N TYR A 79 19.91 2.19 -2.62
CA TYR A 79 18.77 1.28 -2.67
C TYR A 79 18.96 0.19 -1.62
N ARG A 80 17.92 -0.10 -0.85
CA ARG A 80 17.88 -1.21 0.10
C ARG A 80 16.73 -2.14 -0.26
N TYR A 81 17.06 -3.35 -0.68
CA TYR A 81 16.13 -4.43 -1.01
C TYR A 81 16.02 -5.35 0.19
N GLY A 82 14.84 -5.46 0.78
CA GLY A 82 14.59 -6.27 1.96
C GLY A 82 13.81 -7.53 1.65
N PHE A 83 14.30 -8.64 2.19
CA PHE A 83 13.76 -9.97 2.01
C PHE A 83 13.19 -10.47 3.33
N PHE A 84 11.99 -11.02 3.26
CA PHE A 84 11.33 -11.64 4.39
C PHE A 84 11.56 -13.14 4.34
N TYR A 85 11.94 -13.70 5.48
CA TYR A 85 12.14 -15.13 5.66
C TYR A 85 11.51 -15.54 6.99
N PRO A 86 10.38 -16.27 6.97
CA PRO A 86 9.75 -16.75 8.20
C PRO A 86 10.52 -17.97 8.74
N GLU A 87 11.23 -17.78 9.86
CA GLU A 87 12.03 -18.84 10.52
C GLU A 87 11.17 -19.78 11.37
N ILE A 88 10.05 -20.28 10.82
CA ILE A 88 9.10 -21.11 11.57
C ILE A 88 9.55 -22.57 11.62
N ASN A 89 10.13 -23.09 10.52
CA ASN A 89 10.58 -24.48 10.39
C ASN A 89 11.78 -24.58 9.44
N GLN A 90 12.95 -24.94 9.99
CA GLN A 90 14.20 -25.11 9.24
C GLN A 90 14.14 -26.25 8.20
N GLU A 91 13.12 -27.12 8.26
CA GLU A 91 12.97 -28.27 7.36
C GLU A 91 12.46 -27.88 5.96
N THR A 92 11.88 -26.70 5.81
CA THR A 92 11.43 -26.23 4.50
C THR A 92 12.53 -25.40 3.84
N ASN A 93 12.90 -25.78 2.61
CA ASN A 93 13.85 -25.08 1.73
C ASN A 93 13.26 -23.75 1.21
N GLN A 94 12.60 -22.99 2.09
CA GLN A 94 12.02 -21.70 1.79
C GLN A 94 13.14 -20.70 1.55
N GLN A 95 12.98 -19.86 0.53
CA GLN A 95 13.94 -18.81 0.23
C GLN A 95 13.40 -17.46 0.69
N PRO A 96 14.27 -16.54 1.15
CA PRO A 96 13.88 -15.17 1.47
C PRO A 96 13.23 -14.50 0.25
N LYS A 97 12.09 -13.85 0.46
CA LYS A 97 11.27 -13.23 -0.58
C LYS A 97 11.28 -11.71 -0.47
N LEU A 98 11.49 -11.01 -1.58
CA LEU A 98 11.49 -9.55 -1.61
C LEU A 98 10.13 -8.99 -1.19
N PHE A 99 10.13 -8.09 -0.20
CA PHE A 99 8.90 -7.45 0.28
C PHE A 99 8.96 -5.93 0.37
N TYR A 100 10.15 -5.32 0.39
CA TYR A 100 10.28 -3.87 0.31
C TYR A 100 11.53 -3.43 -0.45
N VAL A 101 11.45 -2.22 -0.99
CA VAL A 101 12.62 -1.46 -1.47
C VAL A 101 12.58 -0.05 -0.90
N VAL A 102 13.68 0.38 -0.29
CA VAL A 102 13.89 1.78 0.11
C VAL A 102 14.85 2.42 -0.87
N ILE A 103 14.50 3.61 -1.35
CA ILE A 103 15.44 4.51 -2.03
C ILE A 103 15.75 5.63 -1.06
N GLN A 104 17.03 5.86 -0.78
CA GLN A 104 17.53 6.96 0.01
C GLN A 104 18.40 7.85 -0.85
N PHE A 105 18.26 9.16 -0.66
CA PHE A 105 18.98 10.19 -1.42
C PHE A 105 19.32 11.38 -0.50
N PRO A 106 20.30 12.21 -0.88
CA PRO A 106 20.51 13.52 -0.24
C PRO A 106 19.21 14.33 -0.32
N TYR A 107 18.88 15.12 0.71
CA TYR A 107 17.60 15.83 0.82
C TYR A 107 17.17 16.50 -0.49
N ILE A 108 16.00 16.11 -1.03
CA ILE A 108 15.41 16.70 -2.23
C ILE A 108 14.24 17.60 -1.82
N SER A 109 14.06 18.71 -2.52
CA SER A 109 12.87 19.55 -2.37
C SER A 109 11.59 18.69 -2.48
N LEU A 110 10.67 18.86 -1.53
CA LEU A 110 9.41 18.13 -1.56
C LEU A 110 8.64 18.38 -2.88
N ASP A 111 8.64 19.62 -3.37
CA ASP A 111 7.84 20.01 -4.54
C ASP A 111 8.31 19.28 -5.80
N ASP A 112 9.63 19.21 -6.02
CA ASP A 112 10.21 18.50 -7.15
C ASP A 112 9.95 17.00 -7.08
N MET A 113 10.06 16.42 -5.88
CA MET A 113 9.80 15.01 -5.67
C MET A 113 8.31 14.68 -5.88
N LYS A 114 7.42 15.47 -5.29
CA LYS A 114 5.97 15.29 -5.40
C LYS A 114 5.54 15.38 -6.86
N LYS A 115 6.02 16.39 -7.59
CA LYS A 115 5.74 16.53 -9.03
C LYS A 115 6.15 15.29 -9.82
N LYS A 116 7.38 14.78 -9.62
CA LYS A 116 7.85 13.55 -10.30
C LYS A 116 7.01 12.32 -9.96
N MET A 117 6.58 12.20 -8.70
CA MET A 117 5.74 11.08 -8.27
C MET A 117 4.34 11.19 -8.83
N GLU A 118 3.77 12.39 -8.91
CA GLU A 118 2.46 12.65 -9.51
C GLU A 118 2.46 12.44 -11.03
N GLU A 119 3.52 12.85 -11.73
CA GLU A 119 3.69 12.57 -13.16
C GLU A 119 3.76 11.05 -13.43
N LYS A 120 4.40 10.28 -12.54
CA LYS A 120 4.58 8.84 -12.71
C LYS A 120 3.37 8.01 -12.28
N TYR A 121 2.73 8.39 -11.18
CA TYR A 121 1.73 7.57 -10.49
C TYR A 121 0.36 8.25 -10.35
N GLY A 122 0.18 9.47 -10.84
CA GLY A 122 -1.02 10.27 -10.59
C GLY A 122 -1.02 10.89 -9.17
N PRO A 123 -2.11 11.55 -8.76
CA PRO A 123 -2.18 12.20 -7.45
C PRO A 123 -2.03 11.19 -6.29
N PRO A 124 -1.51 11.61 -5.12
CA PRO A 124 -1.41 10.76 -3.94
C PRO A 124 -2.79 10.28 -3.50
N THR A 125 -2.82 9.03 -3.03
CA THR A 125 -4.02 8.35 -2.53
C THR A 125 -4.29 8.59 -1.04
N GLY A 126 -3.30 9.14 -0.33
CA GLY A 126 -3.38 9.55 1.06
C GLY A 126 -2.17 10.38 1.48
N GLU A 127 -2.30 11.06 2.60
CA GLU A 127 -1.23 11.85 3.21
C GLU A 127 -1.37 11.88 4.74
N SER A 128 -0.27 12.19 5.42
CA SER A 128 -0.19 12.35 6.88
C SER A 128 0.61 13.59 7.29
N ILE A 129 0.72 14.57 6.38
CA ILE A 129 1.60 15.72 6.56
C ILE A 129 1.06 16.65 7.67
N LYS A 130 1.90 16.90 8.67
CA LYS A 130 1.67 17.90 9.73
C LYS A 130 3.00 18.57 10.06
N ASN A 131 3.01 19.90 10.15
CA ASN A 131 4.21 20.69 10.47
C ASN A 131 5.42 20.35 9.57
N ASN A 132 5.21 20.21 8.25
CA ASN A 132 6.25 19.86 7.27
C ASN A 132 6.92 18.48 7.50
N GLN A 133 6.22 17.57 8.18
CA GLN A 133 6.68 16.20 8.44
C GLN A 133 5.54 15.21 8.19
N GLY A 134 5.89 13.97 7.85
CA GLY A 134 4.93 12.89 7.63
C GLY A 134 5.20 12.17 6.31
N ALA A 135 4.16 11.81 5.58
CA ALA A 135 4.31 11.16 4.28
C ALA A 135 3.16 11.44 3.30
N TYR A 136 3.50 11.39 2.02
CA TYR A 136 2.55 11.17 0.92
C TYR A 136 2.54 9.70 0.55
N ILE A 137 1.35 9.18 0.25
CA ILE A 137 1.11 7.74 0.06
C ILE A 137 0.41 7.50 -1.27
N TRP A 138 0.95 6.59 -2.07
CA TRP A 138 0.30 6.02 -3.24
C TRP A 138 0.03 4.54 -3.04
N GLU A 139 -1.23 4.16 -3.20
CA GLU A 139 -1.69 2.79 -3.06
C GLU A 139 -2.12 2.22 -4.42
N SER A 140 -1.64 1.02 -4.72
CA SER A 140 -2.24 0.11 -5.68
C SER A 140 -2.78 -1.14 -4.97
N GLU A 141 -3.20 -2.14 -5.73
CA GLU A 141 -3.67 -3.39 -5.17
C GLU A 141 -2.53 -4.15 -4.47
N SER A 142 -1.34 -4.18 -5.08
CA SER A 142 -0.20 -4.97 -4.62
C SER A 142 0.96 -4.15 -4.02
N THR A 143 1.01 -2.83 -4.25
CA THR A 143 2.12 -1.96 -3.83
C THR A 143 1.64 -0.74 -3.06
N SER A 144 2.32 -0.43 -1.96
CA SER A 144 2.25 0.88 -1.29
C SER A 144 3.56 1.63 -1.54
N ILE A 145 3.48 2.89 -1.98
CA ILE A 145 4.61 3.79 -2.13
C ILE A 145 4.47 4.91 -1.11
N ILE A 146 5.50 5.12 -0.31
CA ILE A 146 5.52 6.10 0.77
C ILE A 146 6.68 7.06 0.52
N VAL A 147 6.36 8.32 0.25
CA VAL A 147 7.33 9.41 0.14
C VAL A 147 7.42 10.08 1.50
N TRP A 148 8.54 9.88 2.18
CA TRP A 148 8.73 10.40 3.54
C TRP A 148 9.18 11.86 3.49
N VAL A 149 8.48 12.69 4.25
CA VAL A 149 8.71 14.13 4.37
C VAL A 149 9.26 14.43 5.75
N ASP A 150 10.35 15.18 5.78
CA ASP A 150 10.98 15.69 6.98
C ASP A 150 11.15 17.21 6.88
N SER A 151 11.25 17.87 8.03
CA SER A 151 11.44 19.32 8.08
C SER A 151 12.89 19.64 8.39
N TYR A 152 13.51 20.42 7.51
CA TYR A 152 14.82 21.01 7.74
C TYR A 152 14.73 22.52 7.56
N ASP A 153 15.20 23.29 8.54
CA ASP A 153 15.06 24.76 8.57
C ASP A 153 13.62 25.24 8.24
N LYS A 154 12.63 24.57 8.86
CA LYS A 154 11.18 24.82 8.66
C LYS A 154 10.68 24.61 7.23
N LYS A 155 11.48 24.05 6.32
CA LYS A 155 11.08 23.70 4.95
C LYS A 155 10.90 22.18 4.81
N PRO A 156 9.96 21.71 3.98
CA PRO A 156 9.74 20.29 3.76
C PRO A 156 10.73 19.72 2.74
N PHE A 157 11.35 18.59 3.08
CA PHE A 157 12.23 17.85 2.20
C PHE A 157 11.86 16.37 2.18
N CYS A 158 12.13 15.72 1.06
CA CYS A 158 12.07 14.29 0.97
C CYS A 158 13.43 13.67 1.31
N ARG A 159 13.44 12.67 2.19
CA ARG A 159 14.65 11.93 2.60
C ARG A 159 14.75 10.55 1.97
N LYS A 160 13.60 9.89 1.79
CA LYS A 160 13.54 8.52 1.27
C LYS A 160 12.16 8.21 0.70
N ILE A 161 12.13 7.23 -0.19
CA ILE A 161 10.90 6.61 -0.69
C ILE A 161 10.91 5.14 -0.27
N THR A 162 9.79 4.64 0.23
CA THR A 162 9.61 3.23 0.57
C THR A 162 8.56 2.63 -0.34
N TYR A 163 8.93 1.57 -1.06
CA TYR A 163 8.05 0.71 -1.82
C TYR A 163 7.83 -0.55 -1.00
N LEU A 164 6.57 -0.92 -0.77
CA LEU A 164 6.19 -2.05 0.07
C LEU A 164 5.21 -2.96 -0.69
N SER A 165 5.43 -4.26 -0.60
CA SER A 165 4.51 -5.27 -1.10
C SER A 165 3.35 -5.48 -0.12
N LYS A 166 2.13 -5.17 -0.55
CA LYS A 166 0.89 -5.43 0.20
C LYS A 166 0.54 -6.91 0.24
N VAL A 167 0.97 -7.66 -0.78
CA VAL A 167 0.82 -9.12 -0.81
C VAL A 167 1.67 -9.74 0.28
N MET A 168 2.94 -9.33 0.38
CA MET A 168 3.85 -9.86 1.40
C MET A 168 3.54 -9.34 2.80
N ALA A 169 2.97 -8.14 2.95
CA ALA A 169 2.53 -7.64 4.24
C ALA A 169 1.53 -8.59 4.93
N LYS A 170 0.68 -9.31 4.17
CA LYS A 170 -0.21 -10.33 4.74
C LYS A 170 0.56 -11.49 5.36
N ASP A 171 1.55 -12.02 4.64
CA ASP A 171 2.39 -13.15 5.12
C ASP A 171 3.24 -12.74 6.34
N ILE A 172 3.77 -11.52 6.33
CA ILE A 172 4.52 -10.95 7.47
C ILE A 172 3.60 -10.81 8.69
N ASN A 173 2.39 -10.30 8.51
CA ASN A 173 1.41 -10.18 9.59
C ASN A 173 0.96 -11.56 10.10
N ALA A 174 0.80 -12.54 9.20
CA ALA A 174 0.48 -13.90 9.58
C ALA A 174 1.59 -14.52 10.44
N TYR A 175 2.85 -14.33 10.05
CA TYR A 175 4.00 -14.75 10.86
C TYR A 175 4.05 -14.03 12.21
N HIS A 176 3.83 -12.71 12.25
CA HIS A 176 3.75 -11.96 13.50
C HIS A 176 2.68 -12.52 14.45
N ASN A 177 1.52 -12.91 13.91
CA ASN A 177 0.44 -13.54 14.68
C ASN A 177 0.74 -14.96 15.13
N LEU A 178 1.65 -15.66 14.46
CA LEU A 178 2.09 -16.99 14.85
C LEU A 178 3.11 -16.93 16.00
N VAL A 179 4.03 -15.97 15.93
CA VAL A 179 5.15 -15.85 16.89
C VAL A 179 4.71 -15.22 18.21
N PHE A 180 3.81 -14.23 18.17
CA PHE A 180 3.36 -13.52 19.36
C PHE A 180 1.93 -13.89 19.73
N SER A 181 1.70 -14.19 21.01
CA SER A 181 0.36 -14.30 21.57
C SER A 181 -0.36 -12.95 21.57
N LYS A 182 -1.70 -12.96 21.64
CA LYS A 182 -2.51 -11.73 21.69
C LYS A 182 -2.09 -10.78 22.81
N LYS A 183 -1.75 -11.31 23.98
CA LYS A 183 -1.30 -10.52 25.14
C LYS A 183 0.05 -9.85 24.88
N GLU A 184 0.99 -10.56 24.26
CA GLU A 184 2.29 -9.99 23.87
C GLU A 184 2.12 -8.90 22.81
N GLN A 185 1.24 -9.12 21.82
CA GLN A 185 0.92 -8.10 20.81
C GLN A 185 0.34 -6.83 21.41
N GLU A 186 -0.53 -6.95 22.40
CA GLU A 186 -1.09 -5.79 23.12
C GLU A 186 -0.02 -5.03 23.89
N ILE A 187 0.88 -5.72 24.57
CA ILE A 187 2.02 -5.11 25.25
C ILE A 187 2.92 -4.39 24.24
N LEU A 188 3.24 -5.03 23.10
CA LEU A 188 4.07 -4.41 22.05
C LEU A 188 3.46 -3.12 21.48
N LYS A 189 2.13 -3.03 21.36
CA LYS A 189 1.46 -1.80 20.95
C LYS A 189 1.59 -0.67 21.96
N GLN A 190 1.64 -0.99 23.26
CA GLN A 190 1.82 -0.02 24.33
C GLN A 190 3.27 0.47 24.47
N LEU A 191 4.24 -0.31 23.96
CA LEU A 191 5.65 0.04 23.95
C LEU A 191 6.04 0.96 22.78
N GLN A 192 5.12 1.31 21.88
CA GLN A 192 5.36 2.32 20.86
C GLN A 192 5.43 3.70 21.55
N PRO A 193 6.61 4.34 21.62
CA PRO A 193 6.76 5.64 22.26
C PRO A 193 6.05 6.76 21.50
#